data_AF-A0A645GWV3-F1
#
_entry.id   AF-A0A645GWV3-F1
#
_cell.length_a   1.000
_cell.length_b   1.000
_cell.length_c   1.000
_cell.angle_alpha   90.00
_cell.angle_beta   90.00
_cell.angle_gamma   90.00
#
_symmetry.space_group_name_H-M   'P 1'
#
loop_
_entity.id
_entity.type
_entity.pdbx_description
1 polymer ?
#
loop_
_entity_poly.entity_id
_entity_poly.type
_entity_poly.pdbx_seq_one_letter_code
_entity_poly.pdbx_strand_id
1 'polypeptide(L)'
;MTKNSVRLYAGSQTQVISTATVEDIERYSIILTVDENNKVQITPYGTIEVEQLDGGDEWNKYEEAKTYTDTKIVKRFYLYYRYRTIRTPATSTQPAVWNNWITIKETLRRME
;
A
#
# COMPACT_ATOMS: atom_id res chain seq x y z
N MET A 1 12.88 -10.41 -0.62
CA MET A 1 11.88 -9.84 0.32
C MET A 1 12.26 -10.30 1.71
N THR A 2 12.61 -9.37 2.60
CA THR A 2 12.81 -9.69 4.02
C THR A 2 11.48 -10.10 4.63
N LYS A 3 11.50 -10.94 5.67
CA LYS A 3 10.33 -11.61 6.28
C LYS A 3 9.16 -10.67 6.68
N ASN A 4 9.35 -9.35 6.69
CA ASN A 4 8.41 -8.35 7.21
C ASN A 4 7.88 -7.39 6.13
N SER A 5 7.95 -7.76 4.86
CA SER A 5 7.48 -6.92 3.74
C SER A 5 6.42 -7.61 2.90
N VAL A 6 5.40 -6.87 2.48
CA VAL A 6 4.34 -7.34 1.58
C VAL A 6 4.12 -6.33 0.45
N ARG A 7 3.94 -6.82 -0.77
CA ARG A 7 3.53 -6.02 -1.92
C ARG A 7 2.03 -6.19 -2.14
N LEU A 8 1.34 -5.08 -2.35
CA LEU A 8 -0.08 -5.04 -2.70
C LEU A 8 -0.33 -3.90 -3.67
N TYR A 9 -1.49 -3.91 -4.32
CA TYR A 9 -1.93 -2.74 -5.07
C TYR A 9 -2.39 -1.61 -4.14
N ALA A 10 -2.12 -0.38 -4.55
CA ALA A 10 -2.56 0.83 -3.88
C ALA A 10 -4.09 0.94 -3.94
N GLY A 11 -4.69 1.03 -2.76
CA GLY A 11 -6.13 1.14 -2.55
C GLY A 11 -6.90 -0.13 -2.90
N SER A 12 -7.90 -0.44 -2.10
CA SER A 12 -8.83 -1.55 -2.32
C SER A 12 -9.57 -1.56 -3.67
N GLN A 13 -9.65 -0.42 -4.40
CA GLN A 13 -10.38 -0.32 -5.67
C GLN A 13 -9.62 -0.86 -6.89
N THR A 14 -8.34 -1.23 -6.76
CA THR A 14 -7.53 -1.78 -7.86
C THR A 14 -7.69 -3.29 -8.04
N GLN A 15 -8.57 -3.94 -7.26
CA GLN A 15 -8.80 -5.40 -7.28
C GLN A 15 -9.57 -5.94 -8.50
N VAL A 16 -9.85 -5.12 -9.52
CA VAL A 16 -10.53 -5.57 -10.76
C VAL A 16 -9.53 -6.06 -11.84
N ILE A 17 -8.25 -6.14 -11.52
CA ILE A 17 -7.22 -6.58 -12.46
C ILE A 17 -7.26 -8.12 -12.56
N SER A 18 -8.10 -8.65 -13.45
CA SER A 18 -8.19 -10.08 -13.76
C SER A 18 -7.00 -10.61 -14.56
N THR A 19 -6.19 -9.71 -15.13
CA THR A 19 -4.97 -10.01 -15.91
C THR A 19 -3.91 -8.95 -15.59
N ALA A 20 -3.20 -9.12 -14.48
CA ALA A 20 -2.16 -8.16 -14.09
C ALA A 20 -0.93 -8.32 -14.98
N THR A 21 -0.65 -7.34 -15.82
CA THR A 21 0.63 -7.26 -16.52
C THR A 21 1.73 -6.80 -15.55
N VAL A 22 2.99 -7.03 -15.90
CA VAL A 22 4.12 -6.51 -15.11
C VAL A 22 4.05 -4.98 -15.00
N GLU A 23 3.62 -4.31 -16.07
CA GLU A 23 3.44 -2.86 -16.10
C GLU A 23 2.36 -2.40 -15.11
N ASP A 24 1.24 -3.11 -14.99
CA ASP A 24 0.21 -2.79 -14.00
C ASP A 24 0.73 -2.95 -12.56
N ILE A 25 1.52 -4.01 -12.31
CA ILE A 25 2.16 -4.23 -11.01
C ILE A 25 3.08 -3.05 -10.69
N GLU A 26 3.95 -2.64 -11.61
CA GLU A 26 4.86 -1.51 -11.40
C GLU A 26 4.15 -0.15 -11.31
N ARG A 27 2.97 -0.02 -11.93
CA ARG A 27 2.23 1.24 -11.95
C ARG A 27 1.37 1.47 -10.72
N TYR A 28 0.87 0.39 -10.10
CA TYR A 28 -0.14 0.48 -9.05
C TYR A 28 0.28 -0.15 -7.72
N SER A 29 1.44 -0.80 -7.61
CA SER A 29 1.81 -1.48 -6.36
C SER A 29 2.53 -0.60 -5.35
N ILE A 30 2.36 -0.93 -4.08
CA ILE A 30 3.11 -0.39 -2.95
C ILE A 30 3.73 -1.54 -2.17
N ILE A 31 4.79 -1.23 -1.42
CA ILE A 31 5.37 -2.15 -0.44
C ILE A 31 5.02 -1.64 0.95
N LEU A 32 4.47 -2.51 1.78
CA LEU A 32 4.36 -2.30 3.22
C LEU A 32 5.50 -3.03 3.89
N THR A 33 6.23 -2.33 4.74
CA THR A 33 7.25 -2.92 5.61
C THR A 33 6.86 -2.68 7.05
N VAL A 34 6.77 -3.75 7.84
CA VAL A 34 6.45 -3.69 9.27
C VAL A 34 7.75 -3.69 10.06
N ASP A 35 7.93 -2.68 10.92
CA ASP A 35 9.07 -2.61 11.84
C ASP A 35 8.83 -3.39 13.15
N GLU A 36 9.83 -3.40 14.02
CA GLU A 36 9.77 -4.11 15.32
C GLU A 36 8.73 -3.53 16.29
N ASN A 37 8.28 -2.29 16.07
CA ASN A 37 7.26 -1.59 16.87
C ASN A 37 5.86 -1.68 16.26
N ASN A 38 5.67 -2.55 15.25
CA ASN A 38 4.45 -2.67 14.47
C ASN A 38 4.04 -1.38 13.74
N LYS A 39 4.95 -0.44 13.49
CA LYS A 39 4.69 0.68 12.58
C LYS A 39 4.91 0.21 11.16
N VAL A 40 4.06 0.69 10.26
CA VAL A 40 4.07 0.34 8.84
C VAL A 40 4.70 1.49 8.08
N GLN A 41 5.72 1.16 7.30
CA GLN A 41 6.31 2.04 6.29
C GLN A 41 5.75 1.69 4.93
N ILE A 42 5.20 2.68 4.23
CA ILE A 42 4.61 2.54 2.91
C ILE A 42 5.58 3.14 1.89
N THR A 43 6.10 2.31 0.99
CA THR A 43 7.03 2.73 -0.06
C THR A 43 6.49 2.42 -1.45
N PRO A 44 6.83 3.23 -2.46
CA PRO A 44 6.42 2.96 -3.84
C PRO A 44 7.06 1.68 -4.37
N TYR A 45 6.36 0.99 -5.26
CA TYR A 45 6.92 -0.09 -6.08
C TYR A 45 6.84 0.30 -7.55
N GLY A 46 7.97 0.34 -8.25
CA GLY A 46 8.01 0.70 -9.66
C GLY A 46 7.85 2.21 -9.88
N THR A 47 6.82 2.61 -10.63
CA THR A 47 6.64 3.98 -11.14
C THR A 47 5.57 4.79 -10.40
N ILE A 48 4.88 4.17 -9.45
CA ILE A 48 3.92 4.88 -8.58
C ILE A 48 4.64 5.89 -7.68
N GLU A 49 3.96 6.99 -7.38
CA GLU A 49 4.39 7.90 -6.34
C GLU A 49 3.46 7.78 -5.14
N VAL A 50 4.05 7.70 -3.95
CA VAL A 50 3.34 7.46 -2.70
C VAL A 50 3.88 8.41 -1.65
N GLU A 51 2.95 8.95 -0.87
CA GLU A 51 3.25 9.72 0.32
C GLU A 51 2.44 9.15 1.48
N GLN A 52 3.16 8.66 2.49
CA GLN A 52 2.55 8.25 3.74
C GLN A 52 2.10 9.50 4.50
N LEU A 53 0.82 9.53 4.89
CA LEU A 53 0.22 10.67 5.58
C LEU A 53 0.20 10.40 7.08
N ASP A 54 0.41 11.44 7.88
CA ASP A 54 0.27 11.33 9.33
C ASP A 54 -1.22 11.33 9.73
N GLY A 55 -1.63 10.27 10.41
CA GLY A 55 -2.96 10.12 10.98
C GLY A 55 -2.96 9.98 12.51
N GLY A 56 -1.80 10.19 13.15
CA GLY A 56 -1.58 9.86 14.55
C GLY A 56 -1.36 8.36 14.80
N ASP A 57 -1.34 7.97 16.07
CA ASP A 57 -0.97 6.61 16.52
C ASP A 57 -1.93 5.50 16.11
N GLU A 58 -3.09 5.84 15.55
CA GLU A 58 -4.06 4.88 15.05
C GLU A 58 -3.77 4.41 13.62
N TRP A 59 -2.90 5.11 12.89
CA TRP A 59 -2.64 4.87 11.47
C TRP A 59 -1.19 4.45 11.20
N ASN A 60 -0.99 3.89 10.01
CA ASN A 60 0.28 3.32 9.56
C ASN A 60 0.85 2.34 10.59
N LYS A 61 0.00 1.41 11.02
CA LYS A 61 0.35 0.39 12.00
C LYS A 61 -0.18 -0.98 11.62
N TYR A 62 0.47 -1.98 12.18
CA TYR A 62 0.11 -3.38 12.12
C TYR A 62 -0.42 -3.84 13.48
N GLU A 63 -1.44 -4.69 13.48
CA GLU A 63 -2.02 -5.24 14.70
C GLU A 63 -2.33 -6.72 14.51
N GLU A 64 -1.96 -7.53 15.50
CA GLU A 64 -2.39 -8.91 15.61
C GLU A 64 -3.33 -9.04 16.80
N ALA A 65 -4.60 -9.37 16.54
CA ALA A 65 -5.61 -9.57 17.57
C ALA A 65 -6.04 -11.03 17.61
N LYS A 66 -6.03 -11.64 18.80
CA LYS A 66 -6.65 -12.94 19.05
C LYS A 66 -8.13 -12.75 19.31
N THR A 67 -8.99 -13.44 18.58
CA THR A 67 -10.41 -13.47 18.88
C THR A 67 -10.69 -14.43 20.04
N TYR A 68 -11.49 -14.01 21.02
CA TYR A 68 -11.79 -14.82 22.22
C TYR A 68 -12.51 -16.15 21.92
N THR A 69 -13.16 -16.26 20.76
CA THR A 69 -14.00 -17.41 20.37
C THR A 69 -13.31 -18.40 19.43
N ASP A 70 -12.27 -17.97 18.73
CA ASP A 70 -11.55 -18.77 17.74
C ASP A 70 -10.06 -18.55 17.95
N THR A 71 -9.26 -19.63 17.99
CA THR A 71 -7.78 -19.60 18.01
C THR A 71 -7.15 -18.90 16.80
N LYS A 72 -7.95 -18.25 15.96
CA LYS A 72 -7.55 -17.51 14.77
C LYS A 72 -6.92 -16.18 15.16
N ILE A 73 -5.74 -15.95 14.61
CA ILE A 73 -5.04 -14.68 14.70
C ILE A 73 -5.58 -13.80 13.58
N VAL A 74 -6.18 -12.67 13.93
CA VAL A 74 -6.61 -11.66 12.96
C VAL A 74 -5.48 -10.66 12.80
N LYS A 75 -4.95 -10.56 11.57
CA LYS A 75 -3.90 -9.61 11.19
C LYS A 75 -4.54 -8.40 10.51
N ARG A 76 -4.24 -7.20 11.01
CA ARG A 76 -4.80 -5.94 10.51
C ARG A 76 -3.70 -4.94 10.17
N PHE A 77 -3.84 -4.28 9.03
CA PHE A 77 -3.08 -3.09 8.67
C PHE A 77 -4.00 -1.89 8.67
N TYR A 78 -3.61 -0.82 9.35
CA TYR A 78 -4.27 0.48 9.30
C TYR A 78 -3.38 1.40 8.47
N LEU A 79 -3.84 1.83 7.29
CA LEU A 79 -3.02 2.54 6.32
C LEU A 79 -3.61 3.92 6.04
N TYR A 80 -2.76 4.94 6.06
CA TYR A 80 -3.11 6.30 5.65
C TYR A 80 -2.03 6.89 4.76
N TYR A 81 -2.35 7.03 3.47
CA TYR A 81 -1.41 7.47 2.45
C TYR A 81 -2.16 8.13 1.30
N ARG A 82 -1.44 8.83 0.44
CA ARG A 82 -1.91 9.19 -0.89
C ARG A 82 -0.98 8.62 -1.94
N TYR A 83 -1.54 8.30 -3.10
CA TYR A 83 -0.76 7.87 -4.25
C TYR A 83 -1.19 8.57 -5.52
N ARG A 84 -0.31 8.61 -6.51
CA ARG A 84 -0.65 9.02 -7.88
C ARG A 84 0.15 8.19 -8.87
N THR A 85 -0.41 8.02 -10.06
CA THR A 85 0.24 7.28 -11.13
C THR A 85 0.66 8.21 -12.25
N ILE A 86 1.70 7.78 -12.97
CA ILE A 86 2.17 8.50 -14.13
C ILE A 86 1.10 8.44 -15.24
N ARG A 87 0.81 9.60 -15.84
CA ARG A 87 -0.07 9.74 -17.00
C ARG A 87 0.75 9.73 -18.28
N THR A 88 1.87 10.45 -18.27
CA THR A 88 2.82 10.51 -19.39
C THR A 88 4.24 10.40 -18.84
N PRO A 89 5.05 9.43 -19.31
CA PRO A 89 6.42 9.27 -18.85
C PRO A 89 7.29 10.48 -19.20
N ALA A 90 8.33 10.73 -18.40
CA ALA A 90 9.32 11.74 -18.71
C ALA A 90 10.07 11.38 -19.99
N THR A 91 10.42 12.38 -20.79
CA THR A 91 11.31 12.25 -21.94
C THR A 91 12.58 13.05 -21.69
N SER A 92 13.54 13.01 -22.62
CA SER A 92 14.75 13.83 -22.54
C SER A 92 14.47 15.34 -22.50
N THR A 93 13.27 15.77 -22.89
CA THR A 93 12.92 17.18 -23.05
C THR A 93 11.73 17.62 -22.20
N GLN A 94 10.97 16.69 -21.59
CA GLN A 94 9.76 17.00 -20.84
C GLN A 94 9.67 16.18 -19.54
N PRO A 95 9.27 16.79 -18.41
CA PRO A 95 9.06 16.06 -17.18
C PRO A 95 7.85 15.13 -17.26
N ALA A 96 7.81 14.13 -16.37
CA ALA A 96 6.66 13.26 -16.23
C ALA A 96 5.39 14.05 -15.86
N VAL A 97 4.27 13.68 -16.47
CA VAL A 97 2.95 14.23 -16.14
C VAL A 97 2.22 13.20 -15.29
N TRP A 98 1.69 13.65 -14.15
CA TRP A 98 1.05 12.79 -13.17
C TRP A 98 -0.47 12.95 -13.16
N ASN A 99 -1.16 11.89 -12.75
CA ASN A 99 -2.56 11.97 -12.34
C ASN A 99 -2.69 12.71 -10.99
N ASN A 100 -3.92 13.10 -10.65
CA ASN A 100 -4.22 13.68 -9.36
C ASN A 100 -3.95 12.68 -8.23
N TRP A 101 -3.62 13.21 -7.05
CA TRP A 101 -3.47 12.41 -5.85
C TRP A 101 -4.79 11.77 -5.45
N ILE A 102 -4.73 10.48 -5.13
CA ILE A 102 -5.82 9.71 -4.54
C ILE A 102 -5.43 9.45 -3.08
N THR A 103 -6.26 9.92 -2.15
CA THR A 103 -6.03 9.72 -0.72
C THR A 103 -6.75 8.46 -0.26
N ILE A 104 -6.02 7.58 0.42
CA ILE A 104 -6.48 6.29 0.91
C ILE A 104 -6.38 6.25 2.42
N LYS A 105 -7.50 5.89 3.06
CA LYS A 105 -7.59 5.60 4.48
C LYS A 105 -8.33 4.27 4.62
N GLU A 106 -7.59 3.18 4.85
CA GLU A 106 -8.14 1.83 4.77
C GLU A 106 -7.62 0.91 5.88
N THR A 107 -8.43 -0.11 6.20
CA THR A 107 -8.05 -1.19 7.11
C THR A 107 -8.06 -2.49 6.33
N LEU A 108 -6.89 -3.09 6.13
CA LEU A 108 -6.78 -4.40 5.50
C LEU A 108 -6.83 -5.48 6.56
N ARG A 109 -7.79 -6.40 6.43
CA ARG A 109 -7.93 -7.56 7.30
C ARG A 109 -7.57 -8.81 6.52
N ARG A 110 -6.60 -9.57 7.02
CA ARG A 110 -6.38 -10.95 6.58
C ARG A 110 -6.96 -11.88 7.64
N MET A 111 -7.93 -12.70 7.23
CA MET A 111 -8.40 -13.81 8.06
C MET A 111 -7.54 -15.03 7.71
N GLU A 112 -6.91 -15.63 8.72
CA GLU A 112 -6.26 -16.95 8.62
C GLU A 112 -7.28 -18.07 8.93
#